data_AF-A0A366MDM3-F1
#
_entry.id   AF-A0A366MDM3-F1
#
_cell.length_a   1.000
_cell.length_b   1.000
_cell.length_c   1.000
_cell.angle_alpha   90.00
_cell.angle_beta   90.00
_cell.angle_gamma   90.00
#
_symmetry.space_group_name_H-M   'P 1'
#
loop_
_entity.id
_entity.type
_entity.pdbx_description
1 polymer ?
#
loop_
_entity_poly.entity_id
_entity_poly.type
_entity_poly.pdbx_seq_one_letter_code
_entity_poly.pdbx_strand_id
1 'polypeptide(L)'
;MIKVHINITGSNFINNQANSTTSTWSNGGSIYTGWGTNGTINYCNFINNFASHNGGAVIDQGTNFNISYCNFNNNYISYDQSYSGGGGVYISGTSNGTFLRSNFNNNKPMLNDSISYISGGGGAINLGSTWSYK
;
A
#
# COMPACT_ATOMS: atom_id res chain seq x y z
N MET A 1 -14.09 -3.25 -22.89
CA MET A 1 -13.48 -2.91 -21.58
C MET A 1 -12.27 -3.80 -21.38
N ILE A 2 -11.05 -3.26 -21.50
CA ILE A 2 -9.81 -4.03 -21.31
C ILE A 2 -9.61 -4.19 -19.80
N LYS A 3 -9.69 -5.43 -19.31
CA LYS A 3 -9.29 -5.75 -17.93
C LYS A 3 -7.78 -5.88 -17.93
N VAL A 4 -7.08 -4.91 -17.36
CA VAL A 4 -5.64 -5.03 -17.11
C VAL A 4 -5.46 -5.89 -15.87
N HIS A 5 -5.03 -7.14 -16.05
CA HIS A 5 -4.64 -8.03 -14.96
C HIS A 5 -3.15 -7.83 -14.66
N ILE A 6 -2.85 -7.21 -13.53
CA ILE A 6 -1.48 -7.09 -13.03
C ILE A 6 -1.18 -8.35 -12.22
N ASN A 7 -0.14 -9.10 -12.59
CA ASN A 7 0.34 -10.25 -11.82
C ASN A 7 1.84 -10.08 -11.55
N ILE A 8 2.18 -9.84 -10.28
CA ILE A 8 3.55 -9.63 -9.83
C ILE A 8 3.86 -10.72 -8.80
N THR A 9 4.91 -11.50 -9.05
CA THR A 9 5.30 -12.60 -8.18
C THR A 9 6.81 -12.66 -7.96
N GLY A 10 7.25 -13.07 -6.77
CA GLY A 10 8.67 -13.34 -6.48
C GLY A 10 9.62 -12.15 -6.63
N SER A 11 9.08 -10.92 -6.59
CA SER A 11 9.82 -9.70 -6.94
C SER A 11 10.32 -8.96 -5.71
N ASN A 12 11.46 -8.28 -5.86
CA ASN A 12 12.04 -7.43 -4.81
C ASN A 12 11.98 -5.97 -5.24
N PHE A 13 11.27 -5.16 -4.47
CA PHE A 13 11.17 -3.72 -4.62
C PHE A 13 11.96 -3.06 -3.49
N ILE A 14 13.14 -2.54 -3.82
CA ILE A 14 14.10 -2.03 -2.84
C ILE A 14 14.44 -0.58 -3.16
N ASN A 15 14.31 0.31 -2.17
CA ASN A 15 14.65 1.74 -2.27
C ASN A 15 13.94 2.49 -3.41
N ASN A 16 12.74 2.06 -3.82
CA ASN A 16 11.96 2.81 -4.81
C ASN A 16 11.32 4.04 -4.16
N GLN A 17 11.27 5.15 -4.91
CA GLN A 17 10.83 6.44 -4.39
C GLN A 17 9.82 7.12 -5.32
N ALA A 18 8.64 7.43 -4.78
CA ALA A 18 7.70 8.39 -5.35
C ALA A 18 7.85 9.71 -4.58
N ASN A 19 8.86 10.51 -4.93
CA ASN A 19 9.27 11.69 -4.19
C ASN A 19 8.94 12.99 -4.94
N SER A 20 7.69 13.44 -4.83
CA SER A 20 7.32 14.82 -5.18
C SER A 20 6.69 15.50 -3.97
N THR A 21 7.16 16.71 -3.67
CA THR A 21 6.61 17.57 -2.62
C THR A 21 5.54 18.52 -3.15
N THR A 22 5.34 18.56 -4.47
CA THR A 22 4.36 19.43 -5.14
C THR A 22 3.23 18.67 -5.82
N SER A 23 3.40 17.36 -6.05
CA SER A 23 2.38 16.50 -6.65
C SER A 23 1.65 15.68 -5.61
N THR A 24 0.32 15.75 -5.64
CA THR A 24 -0.58 14.90 -4.83
C THR A 24 -0.61 13.44 -5.32
N TRP A 25 0.08 13.12 -6.42
CA TRP A 25 0.08 11.80 -7.03
C TRP A 25 1.34 10.99 -6.68
N SER A 26 2.18 11.49 -5.78
CA SER A 26 3.35 10.77 -5.25
C SER A 26 2.95 9.74 -4.21
N ASN A 27 2.32 8.67 -4.69
CA ASN A 27 1.83 7.54 -3.91
C ASN A 27 2.47 6.25 -4.40
N GLY A 28 2.54 5.22 -3.55
CA GLY A 28 3.02 3.90 -3.95
C GLY A 28 4.48 3.94 -4.35
N GLY A 29 5.38 4.03 -3.36
CA GLY A 29 6.82 4.19 -3.62
C GLY A 29 7.39 3.15 -4.57
N SER A 30 6.76 1.98 -4.65
CA SER A 30 7.04 0.94 -5.65
C SER A 30 5.88 0.69 -6.62
N ILE A 31 4.67 0.52 -6.10
CA ILE A 31 3.51 0.08 -6.91
C ILE A 31 2.31 0.98 -6.64
N TYR A 32 1.77 1.51 -7.73
CA TYR A 32 0.49 2.22 -7.80
C TYR A 32 -0.46 1.43 -8.69
N THR A 33 -1.52 0.83 -8.11
CA THR A 33 -2.47 0.00 -8.88
C THR A 33 -3.48 0.84 -9.69
N GLY A 34 -3.66 2.11 -9.32
CA GLY A 34 -4.71 2.98 -9.87
C GLY A 34 -6.11 2.38 -9.71
N TRP A 35 -7.02 2.66 -10.64
CA TRP A 35 -8.37 2.08 -10.66
C TRP A 35 -8.44 0.74 -11.42
N GLY A 36 -7.33 0.00 -11.47
CA GLY A 36 -7.27 -1.31 -12.12
C GLY A 36 -8.20 -2.33 -11.46
N THR A 37 -8.52 -3.42 -12.17
CA THR A 37 -9.37 -4.50 -11.62
C THR A 37 -8.63 -5.83 -11.69
N ASN A 38 -8.76 -6.65 -10.63
CA ASN A 38 -8.22 -8.01 -10.52
C ASN A 38 -6.69 -8.10 -10.62
N GLY A 39 -5.96 -7.37 -9.78
CA GLY A 39 -4.51 -7.50 -9.67
C GLY A 39 -4.08 -8.46 -8.55
N THR A 40 -2.91 -9.07 -8.69
CA THR A 40 -2.33 -9.97 -7.69
C THR A 40 -0.85 -9.64 -7.47
N ILE A 41 -0.46 -9.52 -6.20
CA ILE A 41 0.93 -9.46 -5.75
C ILE A 41 1.16 -10.63 -4.80
N ASN A 42 2.15 -11.47 -5.10
CA ASN A 42 2.44 -12.65 -4.31
C ASN A 42 3.94 -12.87 -4.10
N TYR A 43 4.36 -13.36 -2.94
CA TYR A 43 5.76 -13.69 -2.65
C TYR A 43 6.75 -12.55 -2.94
N CYS A 44 6.35 -11.30 -2.72
CA CYS A 44 7.18 -10.13 -3.01
C CYS A 44 7.75 -9.52 -1.73
N ASN A 45 8.90 -8.86 -1.86
CA ASN A 45 9.52 -8.09 -0.79
C ASN A 45 9.53 -6.61 -1.15
N PHE A 46 9.11 -5.76 -0.21
CA PHE A 46 9.11 -4.31 -0.30
C PHE A 46 9.97 -3.77 0.83
N ILE A 47 11.15 -3.25 0.50
CA ILE A 47 12.16 -2.85 1.48
C ILE A 47 12.55 -1.39 1.26
N ASN A 48 12.45 -0.56 2.30
CA ASN A 48 12.89 0.84 2.29
C ASN A 48 12.27 1.68 1.16
N ASN A 49 11.06 1.35 0.72
CA ASN A 49 10.38 2.16 -0.28
C ASN A 49 9.72 3.38 0.36
N PHE A 50 9.62 4.43 -0.44
CA PHE A 50 9.18 5.73 0.01
C PHE A 50 8.15 6.35 -0.93
N ALA A 51 7.11 6.93 -0.36
CA ALA A 51 6.20 7.81 -1.08
C ALA A 51 5.99 9.10 -0.29
N SER A 52 5.88 10.24 -0.96
CA SER A 52 5.54 11.47 -0.24
C SER A 52 4.17 11.37 0.43
N HIS A 53 3.13 10.88 -0.27
CA HIS A 53 1.74 10.96 0.19
C HIS A 53 1.21 9.67 0.84
N ASN A 54 0.87 8.65 0.04
CA ASN A 54 0.22 7.44 0.54
C ASN A 54 0.92 6.17 0.06
N GLY A 55 0.94 5.15 0.93
CA GLY A 55 1.44 3.82 0.56
C GLY A 55 2.93 3.85 0.28
N GLY A 56 3.75 3.92 1.33
CA GLY A 56 5.21 4.06 1.17
C GLY A 56 5.83 2.99 0.27
N ALA A 57 5.27 1.78 0.20
CA ALA A 57 5.58 0.82 -0.85
C ALA A 57 4.44 0.68 -1.88
N VAL A 58 3.23 0.39 -1.43
CA VAL A 58 2.11 0.06 -2.32
C VAL A 58 0.89 0.90 -1.98
N ILE A 59 0.22 1.38 -3.00
CA ILE A 59 -1.14 1.90 -2.87
C ILE A 59 -2.08 1.11 -3.76
N ASP A 60 -3.19 0.68 -3.17
CA ASP A 60 -4.30 0.08 -3.88
C ASP A 60 -5.52 1.00 -3.94
N GLN A 61 -5.95 1.31 -5.16
CA GLN A 61 -7.20 2.01 -5.47
C GLN A 61 -8.12 1.21 -6.40
N GLY A 62 -7.73 -0.02 -6.71
CA GLY A 62 -8.41 -0.89 -7.65
C GLY A 62 -9.47 -1.75 -6.97
N THR A 63 -10.17 -2.58 -7.76
CA THR A 63 -11.11 -3.59 -7.22
C THR A 63 -10.54 -5.00 -7.41
N ASN A 64 -10.80 -5.88 -6.46
CA ASN A 64 -10.37 -7.28 -6.38
C ASN A 64 -8.84 -7.44 -6.40
N PHE A 65 -8.11 -6.60 -5.70
CA PHE A 65 -6.65 -6.67 -5.63
C PHE A 65 -6.22 -7.60 -4.48
N ASN A 66 -5.38 -8.59 -4.75
CA ASN A 66 -4.97 -9.56 -3.74
C ASN A 66 -3.47 -9.45 -3.47
N ILE A 67 -3.11 -9.30 -2.19
CA ILE A 67 -1.71 -9.29 -1.73
C ILE A 67 -1.53 -10.47 -0.78
N SER A 68 -0.58 -11.36 -1.09
CA SER A 68 -0.35 -12.52 -0.25
C SER A 68 1.12 -12.90 -0.13
N TYR A 69 1.51 -13.46 1.02
CA TYR A 69 2.88 -13.93 1.27
C TYR A 69 3.98 -12.89 1.00
N CYS A 70 3.66 -11.60 1.20
CA CYS A 70 4.59 -10.50 0.96
C CYS A 70 5.23 -10.01 2.25
N ASN A 71 6.42 -9.43 2.14
CA ASN A 71 7.11 -8.78 3.25
C ASN A 71 7.26 -7.29 2.99
N PHE A 72 6.75 -6.46 3.89
CA PHE A 72 6.89 -5.01 3.88
C PHE A 72 7.78 -4.59 5.04
N ASN A 73 9.00 -4.15 4.74
CA ASN A 73 10.00 -3.78 5.73
C ASN A 73 10.49 -2.33 5.55
N ASN A 74 10.47 -1.54 6.62
CA ASN A 74 11.04 -0.19 6.67
C ASN A 74 10.52 0.77 5.59
N ASN A 75 9.33 0.54 5.05
CA ASN A 75 8.73 1.46 4.08
C ASN A 75 8.11 2.65 4.82
N TYR A 76 8.09 3.83 4.21
CA TYR A 76 7.69 5.05 4.91
C TYR A 76 7.07 6.10 3.99
N ILE A 77 6.37 7.03 4.62
CA ILE A 77 5.89 8.26 3.99
C ILE A 77 6.41 9.48 4.76
N SER A 78 6.36 10.68 4.17
CA SER A 78 6.89 11.90 4.81
C SER A 78 6.04 13.16 4.68
N TYR A 79 4.94 13.18 3.91
CA TYR A 79 4.23 14.43 3.64
C TYR A 79 3.18 14.75 4.73
N ASP A 80 3.42 15.83 5.45
CA ASP A 80 2.62 16.39 6.55
C ASP A 80 1.52 17.32 6.03
N GLN A 81 0.40 16.78 5.52
CA GLN A 81 -0.90 17.47 5.54
C GLN A 81 -2.05 16.44 5.56
N SER A 82 -2.93 16.56 6.56
CA SER A 82 -4.36 16.17 6.61
C SER A 82 -4.81 14.75 6.21
N TYR A 83 -3.94 13.86 5.72
CA TYR A 83 -4.27 12.52 5.26
C TYR A 83 -3.64 11.45 6.15
N SER A 84 -4.35 10.34 6.35
CA SER A 84 -3.77 9.15 6.99
C SER A 84 -3.23 8.23 5.92
N GLY A 85 -1.91 7.99 5.92
CA GLY A 85 -1.22 7.20 4.89
C GLY A 85 -0.47 6.00 5.48
N GLY A 86 -0.61 4.83 4.85
CA GLY A 86 0.13 3.62 5.26
C GLY A 86 1.59 3.67 4.83
N GLY A 87 2.52 3.51 5.78
CA GLY A 87 3.96 3.48 5.51
C GLY A 87 4.38 2.29 4.63
N GLY A 88 3.73 1.14 4.78
CA GLY A 88 3.90 -0.01 3.90
C GLY A 88 2.88 0.03 2.77
N VAL A 89 1.61 -0.13 3.14
CA VAL A 89 0.52 -0.26 2.18
C VAL A 89 -0.63 0.68 2.53
N TYR A 90 -1.15 1.40 1.55
CA TYR A 90 -2.38 2.15 1.68
C TYR A 90 -3.47 1.54 0.80
N ILE A 91 -4.67 1.38 1.36
CA ILE A 91 -5.82 0.85 0.66
C ILE A 91 -6.95 1.88 0.69
N SER A 92 -7.45 2.27 -0.49
CA SER A 92 -8.57 3.21 -0.60
C SER A 92 -9.90 2.54 -0.31
N GLY A 93 -10.87 3.30 0.23
CA GLY A 93 -12.19 2.77 0.61
C GLY A 93 -13.01 2.11 -0.50
N THR A 94 -12.72 2.42 -1.77
CA THR A 94 -13.36 1.77 -2.93
C THR A 94 -12.76 0.42 -3.29
N SER A 95 -11.60 0.09 -2.72
CA SER A 95 -10.89 -1.17 -2.97
C SER A 95 -11.46 -2.33 -2.19
N ASN A 96 -11.35 -3.52 -2.75
CA ASN A 96 -11.73 -4.79 -2.11
C ASN A 96 -10.74 -5.89 -2.51
N GLY A 97 -10.56 -6.88 -1.65
CA GLY A 97 -9.56 -7.94 -1.86
C GLY A 97 -9.14 -8.66 -0.59
N THR A 98 -7.98 -9.32 -0.64
CA THR A 98 -7.41 -10.03 0.52
C THR A 98 -5.96 -9.66 0.78
N PHE A 99 -5.62 -9.51 2.08
CA PHE A 99 -4.24 -9.53 2.58
C PHE A 99 -4.06 -10.82 3.35
N LEU A 100 -3.30 -11.76 2.78
CA LEU A 100 -3.14 -13.08 3.35
C LEU A 100 -1.66 -13.30 3.71
N ARG A 101 -1.38 -13.69 4.96
CA ARG A 101 -0.05 -14.16 5.38
C ARG A 101 1.12 -13.24 4.97
N SER A 102 0.93 -11.92 5.08
CA SER A 102 1.94 -10.92 4.75
C SER A 102 2.47 -10.23 6.01
N ASN A 103 3.75 -9.89 6.03
CA ASN A 103 4.43 -9.32 7.19
C ASN A 103 4.66 -7.82 7.02
N PHE A 104 4.41 -7.04 8.08
CA PHE A 104 4.62 -5.59 8.10
C PHE A 104 5.54 -5.22 9.26
N ASN A 105 6.82 -4.99 8.95
CA ASN A 105 7.86 -4.72 9.94
C ASN A 105 8.39 -3.30 9.78
N ASN A 106 8.42 -2.53 10.87
CA ASN A 106 9.05 -1.21 10.93
C ASN A 106 8.61 -0.20 9.85
N ASN A 107 7.45 -0.38 9.23
CA ASN A 107 6.96 0.62 8.30
C ASN A 107 6.40 1.80 9.10
N LYS A 108 6.59 3.02 8.58
CA LYS A 108 6.28 4.27 9.29
C LYS A 108 5.06 4.93 8.65
N PRO A 109 3.84 4.66 9.13
CA PRO A 109 2.65 5.37 8.68
C PRO A 109 2.63 6.80 9.21
N MET A 110 1.80 7.64 8.60
CA MET A 110 1.38 8.91 9.18
C MET A 110 -0.07 8.78 9.62
N LEU A 111 -0.34 9.01 10.91
CA LEU A 111 -1.67 8.92 11.49
C LEU A 111 -2.14 10.33 11.86
N ASN A 112 -3.32 10.70 11.37
CA ASN A 112 -4.10 11.73 12.03
C ASN A 112 -4.97 11.02 13.07
N ASP A 113 -4.99 11.51 14.31
CA ASP A 113 -5.68 10.91 15.48
C ASP A 113 -7.19 10.63 15.26
N SER A 114 -7.78 11.16 14.19
CA SER A 114 -9.19 10.99 13.83
C SER A 114 -9.53 9.68 13.09
N ILE A 115 -8.54 8.89 12.65
CA ILE A 115 -8.77 7.67 11.85
C ILE A 115 -8.18 6.45 12.57
N SER A 116 -8.96 5.92 13.52
CA SER A 116 -8.66 4.72 14.29
C SER A 116 -9.13 3.43 13.59
N TYR A 117 -8.55 3.06 12.44
CA TYR A 117 -8.76 1.72 11.85
C TYR A 117 -7.45 1.17 11.28
N ILE A 118 -6.53 0.82 12.18
CA ILE A 118 -5.38 -0.03 11.85
C ILE A 118 -5.78 -1.47 12.14
N SER A 119 -6.40 -2.14 11.17
CA SER A 119 -6.38 -3.61 11.14
C SER A 119 -5.12 -4.02 10.39
N GLY A 120 -4.00 -4.12 11.09
CA GLY A 120 -2.70 -4.46 10.50
C GLY A 120 -1.59 -3.61 11.09
N GLY A 121 -1.21 -3.89 12.34
CA GLY A 121 -0.07 -3.25 12.98
C GLY A 121 1.16 -3.28 12.07
N GLY A 122 1.91 -2.17 12.03
CA GLY A 122 3.17 -2.08 11.30
C GLY A 122 3.12 -1.29 9.99
N GLY A 123 2.09 -0.46 9.76
CA GLY A 123 2.08 0.57 8.72
C GLY A 123 1.20 0.31 7.50
N ALA A 124 0.16 -0.52 7.63
CA ALA A 124 -0.94 -0.59 6.65
C ALA A 124 -2.14 0.25 7.12
N ILE A 125 -2.85 0.93 6.19
CA ILE A 125 -4.09 1.68 6.48
C ILE A 125 -5.21 1.22 5.53
N ASN A 126 -6.41 1.00 6.09
CA ASN A 126 -7.64 0.65 5.37
C ASN A 126 -8.77 1.66 5.72
N LEU A 127 -9.27 2.40 4.74
CA LEU A 127 -10.32 3.41 4.91
C LEU A 127 -11.70 2.94 4.42
N GLY A 128 -12.30 1.97 5.11
CA GLY A 128 -13.69 1.57 4.85
C GLY A 128 -13.86 0.49 3.79
N SER A 129 -12.78 -0.20 3.44
CA SER A 129 -12.79 -1.33 2.51
C SER A 129 -13.08 -2.66 3.21
N THR A 130 -13.75 -3.59 2.53
CA THR A 130 -13.97 -4.96 3.04
C THR A 130 -12.74 -5.84 2.79
N TRP A 131 -11.88 -6.01 3.79
CA TRP A 131 -10.71 -6.92 3.73
C TRP A 131 -10.79 -7.96 4.82
N SER A 132 -10.45 -9.20 4.46
CA SER A 132 -10.28 -10.28 5.44
C SER A 132 -8.80 -10.46 5.75
N TYR A 133 -8.46 -10.44 7.04
CA TYR A 133 -7.14 -10.80 7.55
C TYR A 133 -7.17 -12.25 8.00
N LYS A 134 -6.34 -13.09 7.38
CA LYS A 134 -6.09 -14.48 7.82
C LYS A 134 -4.62 -14.84 7.64
#